data_AF-A0A4U7F4E5-F1
#
_entry.id   AF-A0A4U7F4E5-F1
#
_cell.length_a   1.000
_cell.length_b   1.000
_cell.length_c   1.000
_cell.angle_alpha   90.00
_cell.angle_beta   90.00
_cell.angle_gamma   90.00
#
_symmetry.space_group_name_H-M   'P 1'
#
loop_
_entity.id
_entity.type
_entity.pdbx_description
1 polymer ?
#
loop_
_entity_poly.entity_id
_entity_poly.type
_entity_poly.pdbx_seq_one_letter_code
_entity_poly.pdbx_strand_id
1 'polypeptide(L)'
;MSGETTSDDATRSPNPVTVVGVVFATIVSLTVAAYAVTVSAVNLLAVEVLAYPVSGVAPFVVITGAILTIPIMIPTALISMKRLS
;
A
#
# COMPACT_ATOMS: atom_id res chain seq x y z
N MET A 1 38.59 -19.28 -33.29
CA MET A 1 37.13 -19.23 -33.10
C MET A 1 36.90 -18.50 -31.79
N SER A 2 36.87 -17.16 -31.83
CA SER A 2 36.61 -16.34 -30.65
C SER A 2 35.13 -16.47 -30.31
N GLY A 3 34.85 -17.09 -29.16
CA GLY A 3 33.50 -17.16 -28.62
C GLY A 3 33.06 -15.76 -28.21
N GLU A 4 32.17 -15.21 -29.03
CA GLU A 4 31.36 -14.04 -28.77
C GLU A 4 30.65 -14.20 -27.41
N THR A 5 31.08 -13.47 -26.39
CA THR A 5 30.34 -13.29 -25.14
C THR A 5 29.23 -12.29 -25.37
N THR A 6 28.21 -12.67 -26.14
CA THR A 6 26.99 -11.86 -26.27
C THR A 6 25.82 -12.63 -25.69
N SER A 7 25.20 -11.97 -24.71
CA SER A 7 23.80 -12.14 -24.31
C SER A 7 23.51 -13.14 -23.18
N ASP A 8 24.15 -12.96 -22.02
CA ASP A 8 23.62 -13.48 -20.74
C ASP A 8 22.58 -12.54 -20.09
N ASP A 9 22.18 -11.45 -20.77
CA ASP A 9 21.31 -10.40 -20.19
C ASP A 9 19.82 -10.53 -20.55
N ALA A 10 19.41 -11.53 -21.34
CA ALA A 10 18.06 -11.61 -21.88
C ALA A 10 17.03 -12.39 -21.03
N THR A 11 17.46 -13.11 -19.98
CA THR A 11 16.55 -13.97 -19.19
C THR A 11 16.83 -13.88 -17.68
N ARG A 12 17.15 -12.69 -17.16
CA ARG A 12 17.14 -12.49 -15.71
C ARG A 12 15.69 -12.45 -15.25
N SER A 13 15.18 -13.59 -14.80
CA SER A 13 13.85 -13.67 -14.18
C SER A 13 13.74 -12.60 -13.09
N PRO A 14 12.64 -11.81 -13.05
CA PRO A 14 12.50 -10.72 -12.10
C PRO A 14 12.72 -11.23 -10.68
N ASN A 15 13.62 -10.59 -9.93
CA ASN A 15 13.88 -10.97 -8.55
C ASN A 15 12.55 -10.87 -7.76
N PRO A 16 12.03 -11.98 -7.21
CA PRO A 16 10.72 -11.99 -6.55
C PRO A 16 10.66 -11.02 -5.37
N VAL A 17 11.79 -10.75 -4.73
CA VAL A 17 11.91 -9.78 -3.64
C VAL A 17 11.65 -8.36 -4.14
N THR A 18 12.21 -8.02 -5.30
CA THR A 18 12.01 -6.72 -5.93
C THR A 18 10.57 -6.55 -6.39
N VAL A 19 9.99 -7.57 -7.03
CA VAL A 19 8.59 -7.52 -7.50
C VAL A 19 7.63 -7.33 -6.32
N VAL A 20 7.79 -8.11 -5.25
CA VAL A 20 6.97 -8.00 -4.05
C VAL A 20 7.13 -6.65 -3.38
N GLY A 21 8.37 -6.15 -3.27
CA GLY A 21 8.65 -4.82 -2.69
C GLY A 21 7.99 -3.68 -3.46
N VAL A 22 8.07 -3.72 -4.80
CA VAL A 22 7.42 -2.72 -5.66
C VAL A 22 5.91 -2.79 -5.52
N VAL A 23 5.30 -3.98 -5.67
CA VAL A 23 3.84 -4.15 -5.57
C VAL A 23 3.33 -3.69 -4.20
N PHE A 24 4.02 -4.04 -3.13
CA PHE A 24 3.69 -3.60 -1.78
C PHE A 24 3.72 -2.08 -1.66
N ALA A 25 4.81 -1.44 -2.10
CA ALA A 25 4.95 0.02 -2.04
C ALA A 25 3.85 0.73 -2.85
N THR A 26 3.50 0.21 -4.02
CA THR A 26 2.42 0.76 -4.86
C THR A 26 1.07 0.66 -4.17
N ILE A 27 0.76 -0.51 -3.58
CA ILE A 27 -0.50 -0.72 -2.85
C ILE A 27 -0.57 0.23 -1.65
N VAL A 28 0.48 0.29 -0.82
CA VAL A 28 0.52 1.18 0.35
C VAL A 28 0.32 2.64 -0.07
N SER A 29 1.02 3.09 -1.10
CA SER A 29 0.92 4.47 -1.59
C SER A 29 -0.50 4.79 -2.09
N LEU A 30 -1.11 3.86 -2.83
CA LEU A 30 -2.48 4.01 -3.33
C LEU A 30 -3.50 4.02 -2.18
N THR A 31 -3.30 3.17 -1.18
CA THR A 31 -4.13 3.11 0.03
C THR A 31 -4.05 4.41 0.83
N VAL A 32 -2.86 4.96 1.02
CA VAL A 32 -2.66 6.25 1.71
C VAL A 32 -3.33 7.38 0.93
N ALA A 33 -3.17 7.42 -0.39
CA ALA A 33 -3.81 8.42 -1.23
C ALA A 33 -5.34 8.33 -1.16
N ALA A 34 -5.90 7.11 -1.25
CA ALA A 34 -7.33 6.88 -1.14
C ALA A 34 -7.86 7.33 0.23
N TYR A 35 -7.18 6.96 1.32
CA TYR A 35 -7.54 7.38 2.67
C TYR A 35 -7.52 8.91 2.81
N ALA A 36 -6.46 9.58 2.34
CA ALA A 36 -6.37 11.03 2.40
C ALA A 36 -7.52 11.72 1.65
N VAL A 37 -7.88 11.23 0.46
CA VAL A 37 -9.03 11.71 -0.31
C VAL A 37 -10.32 11.49 0.47
N THR A 38 -10.51 10.33 1.10
CA THR A 38 -11.68 10.06 1.93
C THR A 38 -11.77 11.02 3.12
N VAL A 39 -10.68 11.24 3.86
CA VAL A 39 -10.67 12.17 4.99
C VAL A 39 -10.99 13.59 4.53
N SER A 40 -10.39 14.04 3.43
CA SER A 40 -10.67 15.37 2.86
C SER A 40 -12.13 15.51 2.46
N ALA A 41 -12.71 14.51 1.78
CA ALA A 41 -14.12 14.51 1.40
C ALA A 41 -15.04 14.53 2.63
N VAL A 42 -14.70 13.76 3.66
CA VAL A 42 -15.44 13.72 4.93
C VAL A 42 -15.35 15.08 5.64
N ASN A 43 -14.19 15.73 5.66
CA ASN A 43 -14.06 17.06 6.26
C ASN A 43 -14.94 18.09 5.54
N LEU A 44 -14.88 18.12 4.21
CA LEU A 44 -15.70 19.02 3.39
C LEU A 44 -17.20 18.76 3.60
N LEU A 45 -17.64 17.51 3.48
CA LEU A 45 -19.06 17.18 3.51
C LEU A 45 -19.63 17.19 4.93
N ALA A 46 -18.96 16.56 5.89
CA ALA A 46 -19.50 16.41 7.24
C ALA A 46 -19.27 17.65 8.11
N VAL A 47 -18.08 18.25 8.06
CA VAL A 47 -17.72 19.35 8.97
C VAL A 47 -18.11 20.69 8.36
N GLU A 48 -17.75 20.95 7.10
CA GLU A 48 -17.98 22.25 6.48
C GLU A 48 -19.41 22.41 5.94
N VAL A 49 -19.96 21.39 5.27
CA VAL A 49 -21.32 21.47 4.68
C VAL A 49 -22.42 21.12 5.69
N LEU A 50 -22.26 20.02 6.44
CA LEU A 50 -23.28 19.52 7.37
C LEU A 50 -23.10 20.00 8.82
N ALA A 51 -22.03 20.76 9.11
CA ALA A 51 -21.72 21.29 10.44
C ALA A 51 -21.66 20.23 11.57
N TYR A 52 -21.33 18.98 11.24
CA TYR A 52 -21.14 17.96 12.25
C TYR A 52 -19.87 18.23 13.07
N PRO A 53 -19.93 18.03 14.40
CA PRO A 53 -18.76 18.19 15.24
C PRO A 53 -17.69 17.17 14.87
N VAL A 54 -16.45 17.64 14.74
CA VAL A 54 -15.29 16.79 14.38
C VAL A 54 -15.15 15.60 15.32
N SER A 55 -15.48 15.76 16.61
CA SER A 55 -15.47 14.68 17.60
C SER A 55 -16.44 13.53 17.29
N GLY A 56 -17.54 13.81 16.58
CA GLY A 56 -18.50 12.79 16.14
C GLY A 56 -18.05 12.05 14.87
N VAL A 57 -17.22 12.68 14.05
CA VAL A 57 -16.76 12.14 12.75
C VAL A 57 -15.42 11.40 12.88
N ALA A 58 -14.58 11.83 13.82
CA ALA A 58 -13.25 11.26 14.06
C ALA A 58 -13.21 9.72 14.22
N PRO A 59 -14.13 9.05 14.94
CA PRO A 59 -14.09 7.60 15.10
C PRO A 59 -14.21 6.84 13.77
N PHE A 60 -15.04 7.32 12.84
CA PHE A 60 -15.25 6.68 11.55
C PHE A 60 -14.00 6.74 10.69
N VAL A 61 -13.34 7.90 10.66
CA VAL A 61 -12.07 8.10 9.96
C VAL A 61 -11.00 7.16 10.52
N VAL A 62 -10.91 7.05 11.84
CA VAL A 62 -9.96 6.14 12.51
C VAL A 62 -10.24 4.67 12.16
N ILE A 63 -11.51 4.23 12.19
CA ILE A 63 -11.89 2.85 11.85
C ILE A 63 -11.59 2.55 10.38
N THR A 64 -11.91 3.47 9.47
CA THR A 64 -11.58 3.32 8.03
C THR A 64 -10.07 3.21 7.84
N GLY A 65 -9.27 4.03 8.52
CA GLY A 65 -7.82 3.94 8.50
C GLY A 65 -7.34 2.56 8.98
N ALA A 66 -7.87 2.06 10.09
CA ALA A 66 -7.51 0.75 10.63
C ALA A 66 -7.85 -0.40 9.65
N ILE A 67 -9.04 -0.39 9.04
CA ILE A 67 -9.45 -1.43 8.06
C ILE A 67 -8.52 -1.44 6.85
N LEU A 68 -8.12 -0.27 6.36
CA LEU A 68 -7.23 -0.15 5.20
C LEU A 68 -5.81 -0.69 5.47
N THR A 69 -5.38 -0.79 6.73
CA THR A 69 -4.06 -1.35 7.08
C THR A 69 -4.01 -2.88 7.10
N ILE A 70 -5.15 -3.57 7.22
CA ILE A 70 -5.23 -5.03 7.25
C ILE A 70 -4.64 -5.69 5.98
N PRO A 71 -5.03 -5.30 4.75
CA PRO A 71 -4.48 -5.90 3.53
C PRO A 71 -2.98 -5.63 3.33
N ILE A 72 -2.39 -4.68 4.06
CA ILE A 72 -0.96 -4.37 4.06
C ILE A 72 -0.23 -5.24 5.10
N MET A 73 -0.79 -5.37 6.30
CA MET A 73 -0.22 -6.15 7.39
C MET A 73 -0.12 -7.65 7.04
N ILE A 74 -1.13 -8.23 6.40
CA ILE A 74 -1.17 -9.67 6.07
C ILE A 74 0.01 -10.10 5.17
N PRO A 75 0.23 -9.52 3.97
CA PRO A 75 1.36 -9.91 3.13
C PRO A 75 2.69 -9.63 3.81
N THR A 76 2.82 -8.52 4.54
CA THR A 76 4.05 -8.19 5.30
C THR A 76 4.39 -9.28 6.32
N ALA A 77 3.40 -9.71 7.11
CA ALA A 77 3.56 -10.78 8.09
C ALA A 77 3.90 -12.12 7.42
N LEU A 78 3.20 -12.49 6.35
CA LEU A 78 3.44 -13.74 5.61
C LEU A 78 4.83 -13.79 4.95
N ILE A 79 5.28 -12.68 4.35
CA ILE A 79 6.63 -12.57 3.77
C ILE A 79 7.69 -12.66 4.87
N SER A 80 7.46 -12.01 6.01
CA SER A 80 8.38 -12.04 7.14
C SER A 80 8.52 -13.44 7.72
N MET A 81 7.42 -14.18 7.90
CA MET A 81 7.45 -15.57 8.37
C MET A 81 8.19 -16.49 7.38
N LYS A 82 7.99 -16.32 6.07
CA LYS A 82 8.71 -17.10 5.05
C LYS A 82 10.21 -16.80 5.00
N ARG A 83 10.65 -15.64 5.48
CA ARG A 83 12.08 -15.29 5.61
C ARG A 83 12.73 -15.84 6.88
N LEU A 84 11.94 -16.17 7.90
CA LEU A 84 12.39 -16.76 9.18
C LEU A 84 12.38 -18.29 9.21
N SER A 85 11.71 -18.95 8.25
CA SER A 85 11.66 -20.40 8.07
C SER A 85 12.57 -20.87 6.95
#